data_AF-A0A3B0XW56-F1
#
_entry.id   AF-A0A3B0XW56-F1
#
_cell.length_a   1.000
_cell.length_b   1.000
_cell.length_c   1.000
_cell.angle_alpha   90.00
_cell.angle_beta   90.00
_cell.angle_gamma   90.00
#
_symmetry.space_group_name_H-M   'P 1'
#
loop_
_entity.id
_entity.type
_entity.pdbx_description
1 polymer ?
#
loop_
_entity_poly.entity_id
_entity_poly.type
_entity_poly.pdbx_seq_one_letter_code
_entity_poly.pdbx_strand_id
1 'polypeptide(L)'
;MLIQIATLLAGFALLVWSADRFVMGAAATARILGVSPLIIGLTIVGFGTSAPEILVSVMSALQGNPGLAIGNAIGSNITNIALILGITAIVVPLTIH
;
A
#
# COMPACT_ATOMS: atom_id res chain seq x y z
N MET A 1 -25.35 7.95 -7.20
CA MET A 1 -24.18 8.43 -7.95
C MET A 1 -23.33 9.38 -7.10
N LEU A 2 -23.77 10.62 -6.79
CA LEU A 2 -22.94 11.56 -6.02
C LEU A 2 -22.52 11.03 -4.64
N ILE A 3 -23.47 10.45 -3.89
CA ILE A 3 -23.20 9.85 -2.57
C ILE A 3 -22.19 8.70 -2.68
N GLN A 4 -22.31 7.84 -3.68
CA GLN A 4 -21.41 6.69 -3.87
C GLN A 4 -19.98 7.15 -4.17
N ILE A 5 -19.82 8.16 -5.03
CA ILE A 5 -18.52 8.75 -5.35
C ILE A 5 -17.93 9.42 -4.10
N ALA A 6 -18.74 10.18 -3.35
CA ALA A 6 -18.30 10.81 -2.11
C ALA A 6 -17.84 9.77 -1.07
N THR A 7 -18.61 8.71 -0.86
CA THR A 7 -18.25 7.62 0.06
C THR A 7 -16.99 6.88 -0.40
N LEU A 8 -16.84 6.63 -1.71
CA LEU A 8 -15.64 6.00 -2.26
C LEU A 8 -14.40 6.85 -1.98
N LEU A 9 -14.44 8.15 -2.31
CA LEU A 9 -13.32 9.05 -2.11
C LEU A 9 -12.98 9.22 -0.62
N ALA A 10 -13.99 9.40 0.23
CA ALA A 10 -13.79 9.52 1.67
C ALA A 10 -13.23 8.23 2.29
N GLY A 11 -13.78 7.07 1.91
CA GLY A 11 -13.31 5.77 2.36
C GLY A 11 -11.87 5.49 1.93
N PHE A 12 -11.53 5.81 0.67
CA PHE A 12 -10.17 5.68 0.17
C PHE A 12 -9.19 6.59 0.92
N ALA A 13 -9.55 7.86 1.12
CA ALA A 13 -8.71 8.80 1.87
C ALA A 13 -8.49 8.34 3.32
N LEU A 14 -9.54 7.86 4.00
CA LEU A 14 -9.45 7.33 5.35
C LEU A 14 -8.61 6.05 5.41
N LEU A 15 -8.72 5.17 4.42
CA LEU A 15 -7.94 3.94 4.33
C LEU A 15 -6.44 4.26 4.21
N VAL A 16 -6.06 5.14 3.28
CA VAL A 16 -4.66 5.56 3.08
C VAL A 16 -4.13 6.25 4.33
N TRP A 17 -4.89 7.18 4.91
CA TRP A 17 -4.49 7.89 6.12
C TRP A 17 -4.31 6.97 7.32
N SER A 18 -5.23 6.03 7.53
CA SER A 18 -5.15 5.09 8.66
C SER A 18 -4.01 4.08 8.49
N ALA A 19 -3.75 3.61 7.26
CA ALA A 19 -2.60 2.76 6.96
C ALA A 19 -1.27 3.47 7.28
N ASP A 20 -1.11 4.72 6.84
CA ASP A 20 0.11 5.51 7.13
C ASP A 20 0.34 5.67 8.64
N ARG A 21 -0.73 6.00 9.40
CA ARG A 21 -0.67 6.10 10.87
C ARG A 21 -0.32 4.78 11.54
N PHE A 22 -0.87 3.68 11.05
CA PHE A 22 -0.56 2.33 11.54
C PHE A 22 0.92 2.00 11.32
N VAL A 23 1.45 2.26 10.12
CA VAL A 23 2.85 1.98 9.76
C VAL A 23 3.81 2.81 10.61
N MET A 24 3.55 4.12 10.77
CA MET A 24 4.36 4.98 11.63
C MET A 24 4.33 4.53 13.09
N GLY A 25 3.15 4.17 13.61
CA GLY A 25 3.00 3.65 14.97
C GLY A 25 3.78 2.35 15.17
N ALA A 26 3.62 1.38 14.27
CA ALA A 26 4.34 0.11 14.31
C ALA A 26 5.86 0.31 14.22
N ALA A 27 6.33 1.20 13.33
CA ALA A 27 7.75 1.52 13.18
C ALA A 27 8.32 2.18 14.45
N ALA A 28 7.57 3.08 15.10
CA ALA A 28 7.96 3.71 16.35
C ALA A 28 8.05 2.69 17.49
N THR A 29 7.07 1.79 17.61
CA THR A 29 7.09 0.71 18.61
C THR A 29 8.29 -0.21 18.39
N ALA A 30 8.53 -0.65 17.15
CA ALA A 30 9.67 -1.51 16.83
C ALA A 30 11.03 -0.85 17.17
N ARG A 31 11.14 0.47 16.94
CA ARG A 31 12.33 1.23 17.32
C ARG A 31 12.55 1.26 18.84
N ILE A 32 11.49 1.46 19.63
CA ILE A 32 11.57 1.42 21.10
C ILE A 32 12.00 0.04 21.60
N LEU A 33 11.59 -1.03 20.91
CA LEU A 33 11.97 -2.41 21.19
C LEU A 33 13.40 -2.77 20.71
N GLY A 34 14.15 -1.81 20.16
CA GLY A 34 15.54 -2.03 19.73
C GLY A 34 15.70 -2.69 18.36
N VAL A 35 14.64 -2.77 17.54
CA VAL A 35 14.73 -3.31 16.18
C VAL A 35 15.51 -2.33 15.29
N SER A 36 16.42 -2.86 14.48
CA SER A 36 17.26 -2.02 13.62
C SER A 36 16.43 -1.27 12.55
N PRO A 37 16.81 -0.04 12.18
CA PRO A 37 16.11 0.73 11.14
C PRO A 37 16.01 -0.01 9.81
N LEU A 38 17.03 -0.81 9.47
CA LEU A 38 17.04 -1.64 8.26
C LEU A 38 15.92 -2.68 8.28
N ILE A 39 15.75 -3.41 9.39
CA ILE A 39 14.69 -4.41 9.51
C ILE A 39 13.32 -3.73 9.46
N ILE A 40 13.15 -2.59 10.15
CA ILE A 40 11.90 -1.81 10.12
C ILE A 40 11.56 -1.37 8.68
N GLY A 41 12.54 -0.87 7.93
CA GLY A 41 12.38 -0.46 6.54
C GLY A 41 12.00 -1.63 5.63
N LEU A 42 12.74 -2.74 5.71
CA LEU A 42 12.51 -3.92 4.88
C LEU A 42 11.21 -4.66 5.21
N THR A 43 10.70 -4.54 6.43
CA THR A 43 9.51 -5.28 6.88
C THR A 43 8.31 -4.36 7.07
N ILE A 44 8.26 -3.59 8.17
CA ILE A 44 7.10 -2.78 8.56
C ILE A 44 6.76 -1.75 7.48
N VAL A 45 7.76 -1.01 6.98
CA VAL A 45 7.52 0.00 5.95
C VAL A 45 7.22 -0.66 4.61
N GLY A 46 7.99 -1.68 4.22
CA GLY A 46 7.76 -2.44 3.00
C GLY A 46 6.34 -3.02 2.90
N PHE A 47 5.89 -3.74 3.92
CA PHE A 47 4.51 -4.24 4.00
C PHE A 47 3.48 -3.14 4.17
N GLY A 48 3.84 -2.09 4.90
CA GLY A 48 2.97 -0.96 5.22
C GLY A 48 2.41 -0.27 3.99
N THR A 49 3.23 -0.11 2.94
CA THR A 49 2.79 0.50 1.68
C THR A 49 1.73 -0.30 0.94
N SER A 50 1.68 -1.62 1.13
CA SER A 50 0.70 -2.53 0.51
C SER A 50 -0.48 -2.87 1.43
N ALA A 51 -0.54 -2.29 2.64
CA ALA A 51 -1.59 -2.59 3.61
C ALA A 51 -2.99 -2.20 3.11
N PRO A 52 -3.21 -1.03 2.47
CA PRO A 52 -4.51 -0.70 1.87
C PRO A 52 -4.97 -1.75 0.84
N GLU A 53 -4.06 -2.18 -0.04
CA GLU A 53 -4.33 -3.12 -1.12
C GLU A 53 -4.70 -4.50 -0.55
N ILE A 54 -3.98 -4.95 0.48
CA ILE A 54 -4.30 -6.20 1.16
C ILE A 54 -5.70 -6.12 1.77
N LEU A 55 -6.04 -5.02 2.45
CA LEU A 55 -7.35 -4.84 3.08
C LEU A 55 -8.48 -4.83 2.03
N VAL A 56 -8.32 -4.08 0.94
CA VAL A 56 -9.31 -4.03 -0.16
C VAL A 56 -9.46 -5.38 -0.82
N SER A 57 -8.36 -6.09 -1.10
CA SER A 57 -8.41 -7.42 -1.71
C SER A 57 -9.10 -8.44 -0.80
N VAL A 58 -8.76 -8.48 0.48
CA VAL A 58 -9.37 -9.40 1.46
C VAL A 58 -10.85 -9.10 1.62
N MET A 59 -11.23 -7.83 1.81
CA MET A 59 -12.64 -7.46 1.95
C MET A 59 -13.45 -7.78 0.69
N SER A 60 -12.90 -7.52 -0.50
CA SER A 60 -13.56 -7.84 -1.76
C SER A 60 -13.78 -9.34 -1.93
N ALA A 61 -12.79 -10.16 -1.58
CA ALA A 61 -12.91 -11.61 -1.62
C ALA A 61 -13.97 -12.13 -0.64
N LEU A 62 -13.98 -11.62 0.61
CA LEU A 62 -14.97 -11.99 1.62
C LEU A 62 -16.39 -11.56 1.25
N GLN A 63 -16.54 -10.47 0.49
CA GLN A 63 -17.84 -10.00 -0.03
C GLN A 63 -18.30 -10.73 -1.29
N GLY A 64 -17.62 -11.80 -1.71
CA GLY A 64 -18.00 -12.57 -2.89
C GLY A 64 -17.58 -11.93 -4.23
N ASN A 65 -16.64 -10.99 -4.21
CA ASN A 65 -16.12 -10.30 -5.39
C ASN A 65 -14.62 -10.63 -5.64
N PRO A 66 -14.24 -11.91 -5.88
CA PRO A 66 -12.85 -12.31 -6.04
C PRO A 66 -12.17 -11.69 -7.26
N GLY A 67 -12.93 -11.37 -8.33
CA GLY A 67 -12.40 -10.68 -9.49
C GLY A 67 -11.87 -9.28 -9.15
N LEU A 68 -12.54 -8.56 -8.24
CA LEU A 68 -12.07 -7.26 -7.75
C LEU A 68 -10.81 -7.42 -6.90
N ALA A 69 -10.74 -8.46 -6.06
CA ALA A 69 -9.56 -8.75 -5.26
C ALA A 69 -8.32 -9.05 -6.11
N ILE A 70 -8.46 -9.91 -7.11
CA ILE A 70 -7.38 -10.25 -8.04
C ILE A 70 -7.00 -9.02 -8.88
N GLY A 71 -8.00 -8.28 -9.37
CA GLY A 71 -7.78 -7.05 -10.12
C GLY A 71 -6.99 -6.01 -9.32
N ASN A 72 -7.31 -5.84 -8.05
CA ASN A 72 -6.58 -4.96 -7.15
C ASN A 72 -5.13 -5.44 -6.94
N ALA A 73 -4.93 -6.72 -6.65
CA ALA A 73 -3.59 -7.28 -6.41
C ALA A 73 -2.67 -7.17 -7.64
N ILE A 74 -3.16 -7.57 -8.81
CA ILE A 74 -2.36 -7.56 -10.04
C ILE A 74 -2.20 -6.12 -10.58
N GLY A 75 -3.28 -5.34 -10.59
CA GLY A 75 -3.27 -3.96 -11.08
C GLY A 75 -2.33 -3.05 -10.29
N SER A 76 -2.24 -3.25 -8.97
CA SER A 76 -1.30 -2.49 -8.12
C SER A 76 0.15 -2.78 -8.49
N ASN A 77 0.51 -4.05 -8.70
CA ASN A 77 1.86 -4.43 -9.12
C ASN A 77 2.23 -3.88 -10.51
N ILE A 78 1.28 -3.93 -11.45
CA ILE A 78 1.47 -3.35 -12.78
C ILE A 78 1.71 -1.84 -12.66
N THR A 79 0.91 -1.14 -11.85
CA THR A 79 1.06 0.30 -11.63
C THR A 79 2.40 0.62 -10.97
N ASN A 80 2.80 -0.15 -9.95
CA ASN A 80 4.08 0.05 -9.26
C ASN A 80 5.28 -0.11 -10.20
N ILE A 81 5.25 -1.09 -11.10
CA ILE A 81 6.38 -1.34 -12.01
C ILE A 81 6.32 -0.43 -13.24
N ALA A 82 5.20 -0.41 -13.96
CA ALA A 82 5.11 0.29 -15.23
C ALA A 82 5.02 1.81 -15.05
N LEU A 83 4.24 2.27 -14.07
CA LEU A 83 4.02 3.70 -13.84
C LEU A 83 5.04 4.26 -12.86
N ILE A 84 5.06 3.77 -11.62
CA ILE A 84 5.88 4.37 -10.56
C ILE A 84 7.36 4.15 -10.86
N LEU A 85 7.81 2.89 -10.93
CA LEU A 85 9.21 2.56 -11.20
C LEU A 85 9.65 3.04 -12.60
N GLY A 86 8.79 2.92 -13.61
CA GLY A 86 9.04 3.45 -14.95
C GLY A 86 9.33 4.96 -14.96
N ILE A 87 8.48 5.77 -14.30
CA ILE A 87 8.72 7.21 -14.14
C ILE A 87 9.98 7.47 -13.31
N THR A 88 10.17 6.75 -12.19
CA THR A 88 11.36 6.92 -11.36
C THR A 88 12.64 6.65 -12.14
N ALA A 89 12.67 5.60 -12.98
CA ALA A 89 13.83 5.26 -13.80
C ALA A 89 14.13 6.27 -14.91
N ILE A 90 13.11 6.99 -15.41
CA ILE A 90 13.29 8.10 -16.36
C ILE A 90 13.93 9.31 -15.67
N VAL A 91 13.52 9.61 -14.43
CA VAL A 91 14.02 10.77 -13.67
C VAL A 91 15.40 10.50 -13.07
N VAL A 92 15.60 9.33 -12.47
CA VAL A 92 16.87 8.89 -11.88
C VAL A 92 17.14 7.46 -12.37
N PRO A 93 18.02 7.28 -13.37
CA PRO A 93 18.36 5.97 -13.90
C PRO A 93 18.87 5.05 -12.78
N LEU A 94 18.27 3.87 -12.69
CA LEU A 94 18.63 2.87 -11.70
C LEU A 94 19.97 2.23 -12.08
N THR A 95 21.05 2.59 -11.38
CA THR A 95 22.35 1.94 -11.53
C THR A 95 22.33 0.59 -10.80
N ILE A 96 22.21 -0.48 -11.55
CA ILE A 96 22.31 -1.85 -11.05
C ILE A 96 23.80 -2.19 -10.98
N HIS A 97 24.32 -2.42 -9.77
CA HIS A 97 25.67 -2.95 -9.53
C HIS A 97 25.63 -4.48 -9.47
#